data_AF-A0A8H4V1X7-F1
#
_entry.id   AF-A0A8H4V1X7-F1
#
_cell.length_a   1.000
_cell.length_b   1.000
_cell.length_c   1.000
_cell.angle_alpha   90.00
_cell.angle_beta   90.00
_cell.angle_gamma   90.00
#
_symmetry.space_group_name_H-M   'P 1'
#
loop_
_entity.id
_entity.type
_entity.pdbx_description
1 polymer ?
#
loop_
_entity_poly.entity_id
_entity_poly.type
_entity_poly.pdbx_seq_one_letter_code
_entity_poly.pdbx_strand_id
1 'polypeptide(L)'
;MVILSVIILALGDDQNAPPGGGMNSLIIGLVIACMSMCFAYQTGAAFNPSRDFGPRLALLALGYGRQLFTNPYWFYGPFAASLTGSFIGGFLYDFMIFTGGESPVNYPLDRTKRSLKKSRAKWSRRLHLKPGEDKEKTVQ
;
A
#
# COMPACT_ATOMS: atom_id res chain seq x y z
N MET A 1 8.02 -6.55 6.26
CA MET A 1 7.71 -5.46 5.32
C MET A 1 6.27 -4.99 5.37
N VAL A 2 5.28 -5.90 5.40
CA VAL A 2 3.86 -5.55 5.54
C VAL A 2 3.59 -4.46 6.58
N ILE A 3 4.05 -4.65 7.83
CA ILE A 3 3.87 -3.68 8.93
C ILE A 3 4.46 -2.31 8.59
N LEU A 4 5.68 -2.27 8.07
CA LEU A 4 6.37 -1.03 7.71
C LEU A 4 5.63 -0.30 6.58
N SER A 5 5.19 -1.02 5.55
CA SER A 5 4.43 -0.44 4.43
C SER A 5 3.09 0.12 4.89
N VAL A 6 2.36 -0.58 5.76
CA VAL A 6 1.10 -0.10 6.35
C VAL A 6 1.33 1.19 7.14
N ILE A 7 2.38 1.25 7.97
CA ILE A 7 2.68 2.43 8.77
C ILE A 7 3.09 3.62 7.88
N ILE A 8 3.89 3.40 6.84
CA ILE A 8 4.29 4.47 5.91
C ILE A 8 3.05 5.06 5.22
N LEU A 9 2.14 4.21 4.75
CA LEU A 9 0.89 4.67 4.14
C LEU A 9 -0.01 5.38 5.16
N ALA A 10 -0.11 4.85 6.38
CA ALA A 10 -0.90 5.44 7.46
C ALA A 10 -0.40 6.83 7.89
N LEU A 11 0.92 7.05 7.89
CA LEU A 11 1.54 8.34 8.25
C LEU A 11 1.51 9.36 7.10
N GLY A 12 1.43 8.89 5.86
CA GLY A 12 1.32 9.74 4.66
C GLY A 12 -0.12 10.10 4.29
N ASP A 13 -1.11 9.50 4.95
CA ASP A 13 -2.52 9.73 4.68
C ASP A 13 -3.06 10.89 5.53
N ASP A 14 -3.35 12.02 4.87
CA ASP A 14 -3.91 13.23 5.50
C ASP A 14 -5.32 13.00 6.07
N GLN A 15 -6.03 11.97 5.62
CA GLN A 15 -7.32 11.57 6.22
C GLN A 15 -7.14 10.76 7.51
N ASN A 16 -5.93 10.26 7.77
CA ASN A 16 -5.59 9.44 8.92
C ASN A 16 -4.75 10.22 9.95
N ALA A 17 -5.24 11.42 10.32
CA ALA A 17 -4.68 12.28 11.37
C ALA A 17 -3.14 12.42 11.29
N PRO A 18 -2.62 13.18 10.30
CA PRO A 18 -1.19 13.28 10.07
C PRO A 18 -0.47 13.79 11.33
N PRO A 19 0.66 13.19 11.73
CA PRO A 19 1.45 13.70 12.83
C PRO A 19 1.90 15.14 12.58
N GLY A 20 2.12 15.89 13.67
CA GLY A 20 2.60 17.28 13.58
C GLY A 20 3.82 17.42 12.67
N GLY A 21 3.90 18.53 11.93
CA GLY A 21 4.89 18.75 10.88
C GLY A 21 6.32 18.37 11.31
N GLY A 22 6.95 17.46 10.57
CA GLY A 22 8.31 16.97 10.83
C GLY A 22 8.40 15.73 11.73
N MET A 23 7.34 15.29 12.40
CA MET A 23 7.38 14.08 13.25
C MET A 23 7.33 12.77 12.46
N ASN A 24 6.90 12.79 11.20
CA ASN A 24 6.77 11.59 10.38
C ASN A 24 8.10 10.82 10.26
N SER A 25 9.21 11.52 10.02
CA SER A 25 10.53 10.90 9.91
C SER A 25 11.02 10.29 11.23
N LEU A 26 10.75 10.95 12.35
CA LEU A 26 11.08 10.45 13.70
C LEU A 26 10.31 9.15 13.98
N ILE A 27 9.01 9.14 13.73
CA ILE A 27 8.14 7.97 13.98
C ILE A 27 8.58 6.80 13.09
N ILE A 28 8.85 7.04 11.80
CA ILE A 28 9.35 6.01 10.89
C ILE A 28 10.68 5.44 11.40
N GLY A 29 11.60 6.29 11.87
CA GLY A 29 12.88 5.86 12.44
C GLY A 29 12.72 4.98 13.68
N LEU A 30 11.84 5.37 14.60
CA LEU A 30 11.54 4.59 15.82
C LEU A 30 10.92 3.24 15.49
N VAL A 31 10.02 3.19 14.51
CA VAL A 31 9.39 1.94 14.04
C VAL A 31 10.44 1.02 13.43
N ILE A 32 11.33 1.54 12.57
CA ILE A 32 12.42 0.75 11.98
C ILE A 32 13.36 0.23 13.08
N ALA A 33 13.68 1.03 14.09
CA ALA A 33 14.51 0.61 15.23
C ALA A 33 13.83 -0.51 16.03
N CYS A 34 12.55 -0.37 16.34
CA CYS A 34 11.76 -1.39 17.03
C CYS A 34 11.71 -2.70 16.25
N MET A 35 11.39 -2.64 14.96
CA MET A 35 11.39 -3.80 14.08
C MET A 35 12.78 -4.44 13.97
N SER A 36 13.84 -3.64 13.95
CA SER A 36 15.21 -4.16 13.95
C SER A 36 15.50 -4.92 15.24
N MET A 37 15.11 -4.40 16.40
CA MET A 37 15.30 -5.12 17.67
C MET A 37 14.52 -6.44 17.73
N CYS A 38 13.29 -6.48 17.20
CA CYS A 38 12.47 -7.70 17.22
C CYS A 38 12.89 -8.75 16.18
N PHE A 39 13.28 -8.31 14.97
CA PHE A 39 13.46 -9.21 13.81
C PHE A 39 14.91 -9.32 13.32
N ALA A 40 15.87 -8.60 13.91
CA ALA A 40 17.28 -8.69 13.51
C ALA A 40 17.82 -10.11 13.68
N TYR A 41 17.45 -10.82 14.75
CA TYR A 41 18.00 -12.15 15.01
C TYR A 41 17.56 -13.20 13.98
N GLN A 42 16.32 -13.11 13.45
CA GLN A 42 15.83 -14.09 12.48
C GLN A 42 16.30 -13.86 11.04
N THR A 43 16.43 -12.60 10.62
CA THR A 43 16.62 -12.26 9.19
C THR A 43 17.65 -11.17 8.93
N GLY A 44 18.42 -10.77 9.95
CA GLY A 44 19.42 -9.70 9.84
C GLY A 44 18.85 -8.31 9.57
N ALA A 45 17.54 -8.12 9.78
CA ALA A 45 16.80 -6.91 9.42
C ALA A 45 16.93 -6.54 7.92
N ALA A 46 16.99 -7.54 7.04
CA ALA A 46 17.01 -7.37 5.58
C ALA A 46 15.63 -6.92 5.06
N PHE A 47 15.31 -5.66 5.35
CA PHE A 47 14.02 -5.04 5.05
C PHE A 47 13.96 -4.43 3.65
N ASN A 48 15.10 -4.07 3.09
CA ASN A 48 15.20 -3.41 1.80
C ASN A 48 16.29 -4.09 0.96
N PRO A 49 16.04 -4.40 -0.32
CA PRO A 49 17.07 -4.96 -1.20
C PRO A 49 18.34 -4.10 -1.26
N SER A 50 18.23 -2.77 -1.25
CA SER A 50 19.39 -1.86 -1.26
C SER A 50 20.23 -1.96 0.01
N ARG A 51 19.61 -2.25 1.17
CA ARG A 51 20.32 -2.42 2.45
C ARG A 51 21.23 -3.65 2.42
N ASP A 52 20.85 -4.67 1.68
CA ASP A 52 21.58 -5.93 1.60
C ASP A 52 22.54 -5.97 0.40
N PHE A 53 22.12 -5.42 -0.75
CA PHE A 53 22.90 -5.42 -1.99
C PHE A 53 24.13 -4.50 -1.93
N GLY A 54 23.99 -3.30 -1.35
CA GLY A 54 25.08 -2.31 -1.29
C GLY A 54 26.33 -2.84 -0.56
N PRO A 55 26.20 -3.31 0.69
CA PRO A 55 27.33 -3.89 1.43
C PRO A 55 27.93 -5.12 0.75
N ARG A 56 27.11 -5.99 0.13
CA ARG A 56 27.62 -7.16 -0.63
C ARG A 56 28.45 -6.75 -1.85
N LEU A 57 28.03 -5.70 -2.57
CA LEU A 57 28.78 -5.17 -3.70
C LEU A 57 30.09 -4.52 -3.25
N ALA A 58 30.07 -3.79 -2.13
CA ALA A 58 31.28 -3.22 -1.53
C ALA A 58 32.26 -4.32 -1.10
N LEU A 59 31.78 -5.40 -0.49
CA LEU A 59 32.63 -6.54 -0.12
C LEU A 59 33.21 -7.24 -1.35
N LEU A 60 32.43 -7.39 -2.42
CA LEU A 60 32.92 -7.93 -3.70
C LEU A 60 34.06 -7.05 -4.27
N ALA A 61 33.92 -5.71 -4.20
CA ALA A 61 34.94 -4.78 -4.64
C ALA A 61 36.20 -4.79 -3.75
N LEU A 62 36.06 -5.09 -2.46
CA LEU A 62 37.16 -5.27 -1.51
C LEU A 62 37.87 -6.63 -1.65
N GLY A 63 37.46 -7.45 -2.63
CA GLY A 63 38.10 -8.74 -2.90
C GLY A 63 37.54 -9.91 -2.09
N TYR A 64 36.43 -9.73 -1.35
CA TYR A 64 35.70 -10.88 -0.84
C TYR A 64 35.10 -11.65 -2.01
N GLY A 65 35.37 -12.96 -2.05
CA GLY A 65 35.01 -13.81 -3.19
C GLY A 65 33.50 -13.91 -3.45
N ARG A 66 33.13 -14.53 -4.59
CA ARG A 66 31.73 -14.68 -5.05
C ARG A 66 30.84 -15.49 -4.10
N GLN A 67 31.38 -16.01 -3.00
CA GLN A 67 30.67 -16.71 -1.92
C GLN A 67 29.54 -15.86 -1.29
N LEU A 68 29.58 -14.53 -1.42
CA LEU A 68 28.49 -13.63 -1.01
C LEU A 68 27.19 -13.84 -1.81
N PHE A 69 27.27 -14.41 -3.01
CA PHE A 69 26.14 -14.61 -3.92
C PHE A 69 25.80 -16.09 -4.17
N THR A 70 26.50 -17.02 -3.50
CA THR A 70 26.27 -18.46 -3.71
C THR A 70 25.02 -18.97 -3.00
N ASN A 71 24.60 -18.34 -1.89
CA ASN A 71 23.41 -18.75 -1.16
C ASN A 71 22.15 -18.09 -1.75
N PRO A 72 21.16 -18.83 -2.27
CA PRO A 72 19.95 -18.26 -2.88
C PRO A 72 19.18 -17.29 -1.97
N TYR A 73 19.38 -17.38 -0.65
CA TYR A 73 18.83 -16.46 0.35
C TYR A 73 19.15 -14.99 0.05
N TRP A 74 20.29 -14.69 -0.59
CA TRP A 74 20.66 -13.33 -0.97
C TRP A 74 19.63 -12.66 -1.88
N PHE A 75 18.94 -13.44 -2.71
CA PHE A 75 17.95 -12.95 -3.65
C PHE A 75 16.53 -13.04 -3.07
N TYR A 76 16.08 -14.25 -2.68
CA TYR A 76 14.68 -14.40 -2.27
C TYR A 76 14.37 -13.76 -0.90
N GLY A 77 15.35 -13.62 -0.01
CA GLY A 77 15.15 -12.97 1.29
C GLY A 77 14.93 -11.46 1.12
N PRO A 78 15.97 -10.68 0.80
CA PRO A 78 15.87 -9.21 0.73
C PRO A 78 15.08 -8.68 -0.47
N PHE A 79 15.09 -9.35 -1.63
CA PHE A 79 14.35 -8.87 -2.81
C PHE A 79 12.92 -9.40 -2.81
N ALA A 80 12.76 -10.72 -2.92
CA ALA A 80 11.42 -11.28 -3.13
C ALA A 80 10.50 -11.04 -1.91
N ALA A 81 11.00 -11.25 -0.68
CA ALA A 81 10.17 -11.01 0.52
C ALA A 81 9.84 -9.52 0.72
N SER A 82 10.75 -8.61 0.37
CA SER A 82 10.47 -7.17 0.49
C SER A 82 9.48 -6.67 -0.56
N LEU A 83 9.61 -7.10 -1.82
CA LEU A 83 8.67 -6.76 -2.89
C LEU A 83 7.27 -7.27 -2.57
N THR A 84 7.14 -8.57 -2.34
CA THR A 84 5.84 -9.21 -2.02
C THR A 84 5.24 -8.64 -0.74
N GLY A 85 6.04 -8.45 0.31
CA GLY A 85 5.57 -7.86 1.56
C GLY A 85 5.10 -6.41 1.42
N SER A 86 5.70 -5.62 0.53
CA SER A 86 5.26 -4.25 0.27
C SER A 86 3.91 -4.20 -0.45
N PHE A 87 3.74 -5.02 -1.49
CA PHE A 87 2.46 -5.13 -2.19
C PHE A 87 1.33 -5.60 -1.26
N ILE A 88 1.59 -6.62 -0.45
CA ILE A 88 0.62 -7.13 0.53
C ILE A 88 0.30 -6.06 1.58
N GLY A 89 1.31 -5.33 2.08
CA GLY A 89 1.09 -4.25 3.04
C GLY A 89 0.26 -3.11 2.48
N GLY A 90 0.51 -2.70 1.23
CA GLY A 90 -0.30 -1.70 0.54
C GLY A 90 -1.74 -2.16 0.34
N PHE A 91 -1.93 -3.40 -0.13
CA PHE A 91 -3.25 -3.98 -0.28
C PHE A 91 -4.01 -4.07 1.06
N LEU A 92 -3.33 -4.47 2.13
CA LEU A 92 -3.93 -4.57 3.46
C LEU A 92 -4.34 -3.19 4.01
N TYR A 93 -3.50 -2.17 3.81
CA TYR A 93 -3.84 -0.80 4.18
C TYR A 93 -5.06 -0.29 3.41
N ASP A 94 -5.08 -0.50 2.09
CA ASP A 94 -6.19 -0.12 1.22
C ASP A 94 -7.50 -0.82 1.61
N PHE A 95 -7.42 -2.11 1.97
CA PHE A 95 -8.59 -2.91 2.35
C PHE A 95 -9.16 -2.56 3.73
N MET A 96 -8.30 -2.34 4.73
CA MET A 96 -8.75 -2.22 6.14
C MET A 96 -8.87 -0.79 6.64
N ILE A 97 -8.04 0.14 6.18
CA ILE A 97 -7.87 1.46 6.81
C ILE A 97 -8.21 2.59 5.84
N PHE A 98 -7.81 2.49 4.57
CA PHE A 98 -7.97 3.57 3.63
C PHE A 98 -9.45 3.81 3.29
N THR A 99 -9.93 5.04 3.50
CA THR A 99 -11.33 5.46 3.27
C THR A 99 -11.47 6.47 2.12
N GLY A 100 -10.41 6.65 1.32
CA GLY A 100 -10.41 7.55 0.17
C GLY A 100 -11.28 7.03 -0.98
N GLY A 101 -12.00 7.94 -1.66
CA GLY A 101 -12.86 7.61 -2.81
C GLY A 101 -12.12 7.21 -4.10
N GLU A 102 -10.83 6.93 -4.00
CA GLU A 102 -9.89 6.55 -5.06
C GLU A 102 -9.30 5.14 -4.79
N SER A 103 -9.75 4.49 -3.70
CA SER A 103 -9.44 3.10 -3.38
C SER A 103 -10.03 2.16 -4.45
N PRO A 104 -9.22 1.32 -5.12
CA PRO A 104 -9.72 0.30 -6.03
C PRO A 104 -10.62 -0.74 -5.33
N VAL A 105 -10.46 -0.95 -4.03
CA VAL A 105 -11.08 -2.07 -3.29
C VAL A 105 -12.08 -1.59 -2.23
N ASN A 106 -11.76 -0.55 -1.44
CA ASN A 106 -12.62 -0.04 -0.37
C ASN A 106 -13.41 1.21 -0.82
N TYR A 107 -14.15 1.10 -1.92
CA TYR A 107 -14.97 2.21 -2.39
C TYR A 107 -16.20 2.40 -1.47
N PRO A 108 -16.40 3.57 -0.84
CA PRO A 108 -17.55 3.78 0.03
C PRO A 108 -18.85 3.70 -0.77
N LEU A 109 -19.71 2.72 -0.44
CA LEU A 109 -20.98 2.43 -1.13
C LEU A 109 -21.87 3.68 -1.26
N ASP A 110 -21.81 4.59 -0.30
CA ASP A 110 -22.60 5.82 -0.29
C ASP A 110 -22.13 6.84 -1.34
N ARG A 111 -20.84 6.88 -1.68
CA ARG A 111 -20.34 7.70 -2.80
C ARG A 111 -20.72 7.09 -4.14
N THR A 112 -20.66 5.77 -4.29
CA THR A 112 -21.11 5.06 -5.50
C THR A 112 -22.60 5.32 -5.76
N LYS A 113 -23.44 5.20 -4.73
CA LYS A 113 -24.87 5.50 -4.80
C LYS A 113 -25.13 6.98 -5.15
N ARG A 114 -24.37 7.93 -4.58
CA ARG A 114 -24.47 9.37 -4.91
C ARG A 114 -24.04 9.67 -6.35
N SER A 115 -22.97 9.03 -6.83
CA SER A 115 -22.50 9.13 -8.22
C SER A 115 -23.54 8.58 -9.20
N LEU A 116 -24.06 7.38 -8.94
CA LEU A 116 -25.13 6.76 -9.73
C LEU A 116 -26.41 7.60 -9.73
N LYS A 117 -26.82 8.15 -8.58
CA LYS A 117 -28.00 9.02 -8.51
C LYS A 117 -27.80 10.31 -9.32
N LYS A 118 -26.61 10.93 -9.26
CA LYS A 118 -26.27 12.11 -10.08
C LYS A 118 -26.23 11.77 -11.57
N SER A 119 -25.64 10.64 -11.94
CA SER A 119 -25.60 10.17 -13.33
C SER A 119 -26.98 9.82 -13.86
N ARG A 120 -27.82 9.11 -13.09
CA ARG A 120 -29.23 8.85 -13.45
C ARG A 120 -30.03 10.14 -13.59
N ALA A 121 -29.88 11.10 -12.67
CA ALA A 121 -30.56 12.40 -12.76
C ALA A 121 -30.08 13.24 -13.96
N LYS A 122 -28.80 13.13 -14.34
CA LYS A 122 -28.23 13.78 -15.54
C LYS A 122 -28.78 13.11 -16.81
N TRP A 123 -28.83 11.79 -16.87
CA TRP A 123 -29.35 11.03 -18.01
C TRP A 123 -30.85 11.21 -18.19
N SER A 124 -31.63 11.21 -17.11
CA SER A 124 -33.07 11.51 -17.14
C SER A 124 -33.36 12.90 -17.71
N ARG A 125 -32.56 13.91 -17.34
CA ARG A 125 -32.64 15.25 -17.93
C ARG A 125 -32.26 15.27 -19.42
N ARG A 126 -31.19 14.57 -19.80
CA ARG A 126 -30.73 14.52 -21.21
C ARG A 126 -31.70 13.80 -22.14
N LEU A 127 -32.37 12.77 -21.63
CA LEU A 127 -33.34 11.97 -22.39
C LEU A 127 -34.77 12.54 -22.32
N HIS A 128 -34.98 13.69 -21.66
CA HIS A 128 -36.30 14.29 -21.43
C HIS A 128 -37.36 13.28 -20.95
N LEU A 129 -36.96 12.30 -20.14
CA LEU A 129 -37.86 11.27 -19.65
C LEU A 129 -38.91 11.91 -18.75
N LYS A 130 -40.18 11.86 -19.15
CA LYS A 130 -41.31 12.25 -18.30
C LYS A 130 -41.40 11.26 -17.14
N PRO A 131 -41.63 11.73 -15.90
CA PRO A 131 -41.79 10.83 -14.75
C PRO A 131 -43.12 10.08 -14.91
N GLY A 132 -43.10 8.92 -15.58
CA GLY A 132 -44.30 8.13 -15.85
C GLY A 132 -44.11 6.93 -16.79
N GLU A 133 -43.25 7.01 -17.82
CA GLU A 133 -43.22 6.00 -18.90
C GLU A 133 -42.39 4.73 -18.58
N ASP A 134 -41.45 4.79 -17.62
CA ASP A 134 -40.55 3.65 -17.36
C ASP A 134 -41.25 2.47 -16.66
N LYS A 135 -42.37 2.71 -15.98
CA LYS A 135 -43.13 1.65 -15.29
C LYS A 135 -44.00 0.82 -16.23
N GLU A 136 -44.34 1.35 -17.40
CA GLU A 136 -45.27 0.71 -18.33
C GLU A 136 -44.55 -0.27 -19.28
N LYS A 137 -43.25 -0.04 -19.57
CA LYS A 137 -42.46 -0.87 -20.48
C LYS A 137 -41.77 -2.08 -19.84
N THR A 138 -41.78 -2.18 -18.51
CA THR A 138 -41.12 -3.30 -17.78
C THR A 138 -42.13 -4.39 -17.39
N VAL A 139 -43.42 -4.20 -17.69
CA VAL A 139 -44.53 -5.09 -17.28
C VAL A 139 -45.23 -5.74 -18.49
N GLN A 140 -44.67 -5.57 -19.70
CA GLN A 140 -45.09 -6.32 -20.89
C GLN A 140 -43.99 -7.29 -21.33
#